data_AF-A0A925ZIH1-F1
#
_entry.id   AF-A0A925ZIH1-F1
#
_cell.length_a   1.000
_cell.length_b   1.000
_cell.length_c   1.000
_cell.angle_alpha   90.00
_cell.angle_beta   90.00
_cell.angle_gamma   90.00
#
_symmetry.space_group_name_H-M   'P 1'
#
loop_
_entity.id
_entity.type
_entity.pdbx_description
1 polymer ?
#
loop_
_entity_poly.entity_id
_entity_poly.type
_entity_poly.pdbx_seq_one_letter_code
_entity_poly.pdbx_strand_id
1 'polypeptide(L)'
;MPPIGQIDEIALNILRELESFIDDAVAKNGGNTKAVQPNHRVKFHWPPHPVSYEYHVLTSDWTGKAEFEAHGETFQVTVATTPYGVFGRCEVIWHEDRGDTLELMLGRLRQSSEPLFQRQLAVNECRGKPGRFTGHFRDLAPADLVKLLYCRDRDAANEAHTEIDTHASQRIFSPALVAILNDRRHPNRRSAQWCVLDLFEDLPSYCQNDAEEEAAVRAMRDLIWDAEDDYARTIYKAGVVLGGHLPHKHGGPVLLECLNAPSKVGRRSAIHGLFHVVEWLPDLKQGVLLALREVSEEDAEPILREFARQMAIDIEAGGVDHHPEPVFPEEA
;
A
#
# COMPACT_ATOMS: atom_id res chain seq x y z
N MET A 1 3.25 -16.23 24.10
CA MET A 1 2.93 -16.83 22.79
C MET A 1 1.75 -17.76 22.98
N PRO A 2 0.68 -17.62 22.18
CA PRO A 2 -0.43 -18.58 22.19
C PRO A 2 0.04 -19.99 21.76
N PRO A 3 -0.67 -21.07 22.15
CA PRO A 3 -0.40 -22.42 21.65
C PRO A 3 -0.54 -22.48 20.12
N ILE A 4 0.21 -23.36 19.46
CA ILE A 4 0.22 -23.51 17.98
C ILE A 4 -1.21 -23.63 17.42
N GLY A 5 -2.05 -24.49 17.99
CA GLY A 5 -3.44 -24.65 17.52
C GLY A 5 -4.32 -23.41 17.67
N GLN A 6 -3.98 -22.47 18.57
CA GLN A 6 -4.70 -21.20 18.72
C GLN A 6 -4.23 -20.16 17.67
N ILE A 7 -2.96 -20.20 17.26
CA ILE A 7 -2.42 -19.35 16.18
C ILE A 7 -3.14 -19.70 14.87
N ASP A 8 -3.29 -20.99 14.58
CA ASP A 8 -3.95 -21.47 13.36
C ASP A 8 -5.41 -21.05 13.32
N GLU A 9 -6.14 -21.13 14.44
CA GLU A 9 -7.53 -20.70 14.52
C GLU A 9 -7.69 -19.20 14.27
N ILE A 10 -6.81 -18.36 14.84
CA ILE A 10 -6.81 -16.91 14.61
C ILE A 10 -6.51 -16.60 13.14
N ALA A 11 -5.48 -17.23 12.57
CA ALA A 11 -5.09 -17.03 11.18
C ALA A 11 -6.22 -17.43 10.21
N LEU A 12 -6.90 -18.55 10.47
CA LEU A 12 -8.06 -18.99 9.71
C LEU A 12 -9.25 -18.01 9.83
N ASN A 13 -9.49 -17.45 11.00
CA ASN A 13 -10.54 -16.44 11.16
C ASN A 13 -10.23 -15.17 10.36
N ILE A 14 -8.98 -14.69 10.39
CA ILE A 14 -8.54 -13.52 9.60
C ILE A 14 -8.77 -13.79 8.11
N LEU A 15 -8.35 -14.96 7.61
CA LEU A 15 -8.54 -15.34 6.21
C LEU A 15 -10.03 -15.37 5.83
N ARG A 16 -10.89 -16.01 6.63
CA ARG A 16 -12.33 -16.08 6.36
C ARG A 16 -12.99 -14.69 6.34
N GLU A 17 -12.60 -13.81 7.25
CA GLU A 17 -13.10 -12.44 7.26
C GLU A 17 -12.63 -11.62 6.06
N LEU A 18 -11.40 -11.85 5.58
CA LEU A 18 -10.88 -11.24 4.36
C LEU A 18 -11.64 -11.74 3.13
N GLU A 19 -11.87 -13.05 3.01
CA GLU A 19 -12.61 -13.64 1.88
C GLU A 19 -14.03 -13.07 1.79
N SER A 20 -14.75 -13.02 2.92
CA SER A 20 -16.08 -12.40 2.99
C SER A 20 -16.05 -10.92 2.62
N PHE A 21 -15.01 -10.19 3.05
CA PHE A 21 -14.85 -8.78 2.69
C PHE A 21 -14.64 -8.58 1.18
N ILE A 22 -13.83 -9.43 0.54
CA ILE A 22 -13.62 -9.38 -0.92
C ILE A 22 -14.92 -9.68 -1.65
N ASP A 23 -15.67 -10.70 -1.23
CA ASP A 23 -16.96 -11.07 -1.83
C ASP A 23 -17.97 -9.91 -1.74
N ASP A 24 -18.07 -9.27 -0.57
CA ASP A 24 -18.93 -8.10 -0.36
C ASP A 24 -18.53 -6.92 -1.25
N ALA A 25 -17.23 -6.67 -1.42
CA ALA A 25 -16.74 -5.60 -2.29
C ALA A 25 -17.07 -5.87 -3.76
N VAL A 26 -16.93 -7.12 -4.22
CA VAL A 26 -17.32 -7.54 -5.58
C VAL A 26 -18.82 -7.36 -5.79
N ALA A 27 -19.64 -7.77 -4.82
CA ALA A 27 -21.09 -7.60 -4.88
C ALA A 27 -21.50 -6.12 -4.95
N LYS A 28 -20.89 -5.26 -4.12
CA LYS A 28 -21.11 -3.80 -4.14
C LYS A 28 -20.69 -3.16 -5.46
N ASN A 29 -19.71 -3.73 -6.14
CA ASN A 29 -19.26 -3.28 -7.46
C ASN A 29 -20.03 -3.94 -8.63
N GLY A 30 -21.20 -4.53 -8.37
CA GLY A 30 -22.05 -5.15 -9.39
C GLY A 30 -21.41 -6.37 -10.06
N GLY A 31 -20.51 -7.06 -9.38
CA GLY A 31 -19.75 -8.20 -9.92
C GLY A 31 -18.52 -7.81 -10.74
N ASN A 32 -18.23 -6.52 -10.90
CA ASN A 32 -17.04 -6.07 -11.64
C ASN A 32 -15.77 -6.30 -10.81
N THR A 33 -14.84 -7.05 -11.38
CA THR A 33 -13.56 -7.44 -10.77
C THR A 33 -12.36 -6.70 -11.35
N LYS A 34 -12.56 -5.73 -12.26
CA LYS A 34 -11.45 -4.95 -12.82
C LYS A 34 -10.75 -4.14 -11.74
N ALA A 35 -9.42 -4.15 -11.75
CA ALA A 35 -8.61 -3.35 -10.83
C ALA A 35 -8.83 -1.85 -11.12
N VAL A 36 -8.85 -1.05 -10.05
CA VAL A 36 -8.86 0.41 -10.11
C VAL A 36 -7.42 0.90 -9.92
N GLN A 37 -6.96 1.79 -10.80
CA GLN A 37 -5.67 2.45 -10.62
C GLN A 37 -5.76 3.38 -9.40
N PRO A 38 -4.97 3.13 -8.34
CA PRO A 38 -5.05 3.96 -7.16
C PRO A 38 -4.25 5.24 -7.37
N ASN A 39 -4.67 6.33 -6.70
CA ASN A 39 -3.93 7.58 -6.72
C ASN A 39 -2.53 7.43 -6.10
N HIS A 40 -1.67 8.43 -6.27
CA HIS A 40 -0.42 8.49 -5.51
C HIS A 40 -0.73 8.58 -4.01
N ARG A 41 0.09 7.89 -3.20
CA ARG A 41 0.02 8.01 -1.76
C ARG A 41 0.46 9.43 -1.37
N VAL A 42 -0.39 10.12 -0.62
CA VAL A 42 -0.06 11.39 0.03
C VAL A 42 0.00 11.13 1.51
N LYS A 43 1.16 11.36 2.14
CA LYS A 43 1.33 11.15 3.57
C LYS A 43 0.39 12.07 4.35
N PHE A 44 -0.48 11.48 5.16
CA PHE A 44 -1.40 12.22 5.99
C PHE A 44 -0.65 12.78 7.20
N HIS A 45 -0.87 14.06 7.49
CA HIS A 45 -0.28 14.73 8.64
C HIS A 45 -1.41 15.40 9.41
N TRP A 46 -1.58 14.96 10.66
CA TRP A 46 -2.59 15.51 11.55
C TRP A 46 -2.15 15.34 13.02
N PRO A 47 -2.42 16.31 13.90
CA PRO A 47 -3.02 17.62 13.61
C PRO A 47 -2.07 18.55 12.84
N PRO A 48 -2.60 19.53 12.07
CA PRO A 48 -1.78 20.57 11.46
C PRO A 48 -1.22 21.52 12.53
N HIS A 49 -0.27 22.39 12.14
CA HIS A 49 0.25 23.43 13.03
C HIS A 49 -0.90 24.38 13.46
N PRO A 50 -1.11 24.61 14.77
CA PRO A 50 -2.14 25.53 15.23
C PRO A 50 -1.86 26.97 14.78
N VAL A 51 -2.71 27.52 13.91
CA VAL A 51 -2.50 28.88 13.36
C VAL A 51 -2.49 29.94 14.45
N SER A 52 -3.13 29.71 15.60
CA SER A 52 -3.12 30.66 16.72
C SER A 52 -1.71 30.94 17.28
N TYR A 53 -0.77 30.00 17.13
CA TYR A 53 0.59 30.14 17.66
C TYR A 53 1.40 31.16 16.87
N GLU A 54 1.16 31.26 15.55
CA GLU A 54 1.81 32.22 14.66
C GLU A 54 1.46 33.69 15.01
N TYR A 55 0.30 33.91 15.66
CA TYR A 55 -0.21 35.24 16.01
C TYR A 55 -0.22 35.50 17.51
N HIS A 56 0.36 34.59 18.31
CA HIS A 56 0.42 34.69 19.77
C HIS A 56 -0.94 34.91 20.44
N VAL A 57 -1.99 34.24 19.95
CA VAL A 57 -3.32 34.30 20.57
C VAL A 57 -3.26 33.66 21.95
N LEU A 58 -3.63 34.41 22.99
CA LEU A 58 -3.52 33.98 24.37
C LEU A 58 -4.72 33.12 24.76
N THR A 59 -4.56 32.28 25.79
CA THR A 59 -5.67 31.49 26.36
C THR A 59 -6.85 32.37 26.78
N SER A 60 -6.59 33.59 27.24
CA SER A 60 -7.61 34.56 27.65
C SER A 60 -8.46 35.10 26.49
N ASP A 61 -7.99 34.98 25.24
CA ASP A 61 -8.65 35.56 24.08
C ASP A 61 -9.81 34.67 23.56
N TRP A 62 -9.83 33.39 23.94
CA TRP A 62 -10.82 32.40 23.53
C TRP A 62 -12.13 32.51 24.32
N THR A 63 -12.85 33.61 24.14
CA THR A 63 -14.10 33.88 24.88
C THR A 63 -15.37 33.52 24.11
N GLY A 64 -15.28 33.41 22.79
CA GLY A 64 -16.42 33.15 21.92
C GLY A 64 -16.71 31.67 21.71
N LYS A 65 -17.91 31.36 21.21
CA LYS A 65 -18.34 30.03 20.80
C LYS A 65 -19.07 30.10 19.47
N ALA A 66 -18.86 29.10 18.63
CA ALA A 66 -19.56 28.91 17.38
C ALA A 66 -19.67 27.40 17.09
N GLU A 67 -20.35 27.07 16.01
CA GLU A 67 -20.50 25.69 15.54
C GLU A 67 -20.27 25.65 14.04
N PHE A 68 -19.75 24.54 13.54
CA PHE A 68 -19.82 24.22 12.12
C PHE A 68 -20.29 22.79 11.92
N GLU A 69 -20.98 22.57 10.80
CA GLU A 69 -21.41 21.24 10.36
C GLU A 69 -20.49 20.73 9.25
N ALA A 70 -20.09 19.47 9.35
CA ALA A 70 -19.39 18.72 8.31
C ALA A 70 -19.76 17.24 8.37
N HIS A 71 -20.00 16.62 7.21
CA HIS A 71 -20.32 15.19 7.07
C HIS A 71 -21.48 14.72 7.98
N GLY A 72 -22.48 15.57 8.20
CA GLY A 72 -23.66 15.26 9.03
C GLY A 72 -23.42 15.34 10.54
N GLU A 73 -22.28 15.91 10.97
CA GLU A 73 -21.93 16.12 12.36
C GLU A 73 -21.73 17.61 12.66
N THR A 74 -22.20 18.04 13.84
CA THR A 74 -22.02 19.41 14.34
C THR A 74 -20.88 19.45 15.35
N PHE A 75 -19.91 20.34 15.10
CA PHE A 75 -18.72 20.49 15.91
C PHE A 75 -18.71 21.84 16.63
N GLN A 76 -18.42 21.80 17.92
CA GLN A 76 -18.24 23.00 18.74
C GLN A 76 -16.88 23.64 18.44
N VAL A 77 -16.88 24.97 18.30
CA VAL A 77 -15.69 25.78 18.01
C VAL A 77 -15.57 26.86 19.07
N THR A 78 -14.42 26.93 19.74
CA THR A 78 -14.07 28.10 20.54
C THR A 78 -13.51 29.19 19.65
N VAL A 79 -13.87 30.45 19.91
CA VAL A 79 -13.56 31.58 19.03
C VAL A 79 -12.78 32.65 19.79
N ALA A 80 -11.70 33.13 19.19
CA ALA A 80 -10.95 34.29 19.65
C ALA A 80 -10.97 35.39 18.59
N THR A 81 -11.32 36.62 18.98
CA THR A 81 -11.29 37.79 18.10
C THR A 81 -10.15 38.69 18.53
N THR A 82 -9.20 38.92 17.63
CA THR A 82 -7.98 39.70 17.88
C THR A 82 -7.81 40.78 16.81
N PRO A 83 -6.85 41.71 16.96
CA PRO A 83 -6.49 42.65 15.89
C PRO A 83 -6.03 41.98 14.59
N TYR A 84 -5.61 40.71 14.65
CA TYR A 84 -5.19 39.94 13.50
C TYR A 84 -6.34 39.12 12.87
N GLY A 85 -7.57 39.21 13.39
CA GLY A 85 -8.74 38.52 12.84
C GLY A 85 -9.39 37.55 13.82
N VAL A 86 -10.26 36.70 13.29
CA VAL A 86 -11.06 35.72 14.03
C VAL A 86 -10.44 34.33 13.88
N PHE A 87 -10.13 33.73 15.02
CA PHE A 87 -9.56 32.39 15.13
C PHE A 87 -10.62 31.44 15.66
N GLY A 88 -10.68 30.24 15.09
CA GLY A 88 -11.51 29.15 15.60
C GLY A 88 -10.66 27.94 15.94
N ARG A 89 -11.02 27.29 17.04
CA ARG A 89 -10.43 26.02 17.45
C ARG A 89 -11.53 24.99 17.67
N CYS A 90 -11.41 23.85 17.01
CA CYS A 90 -12.22 22.68 17.26
C CYS A 90 -11.36 21.59 17.93
N GLU A 91 -11.48 21.49 19.25
CA GLU A 91 -10.71 20.54 20.07
C GLU A 91 -10.99 19.07 19.70
N VAL A 92 -12.24 18.75 19.32
CA VAL A 92 -12.66 17.37 19.00
C VAL A 92 -11.88 16.79 17.82
N ILE A 93 -11.53 17.62 16.83
CA ILE A 93 -10.74 17.21 15.68
C ILE A 93 -9.32 17.75 15.71
N TRP A 94 -8.91 18.42 16.80
CA TRP A 94 -7.58 19.03 16.96
C TRP A 94 -7.21 19.98 15.80
N HIS A 95 -8.15 20.86 15.42
CA HIS A 95 -7.98 21.75 14.28
C HIS A 95 -8.19 23.22 14.63
N GLU A 96 -7.43 24.08 13.97
CA GLU A 96 -7.58 25.53 14.05
C GLU A 96 -7.56 26.17 12.66
N ASP A 97 -8.32 27.25 12.51
CA ASP A 97 -8.24 28.09 11.32
C ASP A 97 -8.49 29.56 11.68
N ARG A 98 -8.16 30.46 10.75
CA ARG A 98 -8.26 31.91 10.89
C ARG A 98 -9.03 32.50 9.72
N GLY A 99 -9.88 33.49 9.98
CA GLY A 99 -10.54 34.31 8.97
C GLY A 99 -10.65 35.76 9.41
N ASP A 100 -10.90 36.66 8.46
CA ASP A 100 -11.15 38.07 8.75
C ASP A 100 -12.52 38.28 9.43
N THR A 101 -13.44 37.33 9.23
CA THR A 101 -14.75 37.26 9.91
C THR A 101 -14.99 35.87 10.47
N LEU A 102 -16.01 35.73 11.34
CA LEU A 102 -16.43 34.45 11.88
C LEU A 102 -16.84 33.47 10.77
N GLU A 103 -17.62 33.94 9.78
CA GLU A 103 -18.09 33.13 8.67
C GLU A 103 -16.94 32.63 7.81
N LEU A 104 -15.96 33.50 7.52
CA LEU A 104 -14.78 33.12 6.75
C LEU A 104 -13.92 32.11 7.51
N MET A 105 -13.74 32.30 8.82
CA MET A 105 -13.03 31.35 9.68
C MET A 105 -13.71 29.97 9.65
N LEU A 106 -15.03 29.91 9.88
CA LEU A 106 -15.77 28.64 9.89
C LEU A 106 -15.75 27.95 8.52
N GLY A 107 -15.84 28.73 7.43
CA GLY A 107 -15.74 28.23 6.06
C GLY A 107 -14.37 27.61 5.78
N ARG A 108 -13.28 28.27 6.23
CA ARG A 108 -11.92 27.73 6.11
C ARG A 108 -11.74 26.49 6.96
N LEU A 109 -12.16 26.51 8.22
CA LEU A 109 -12.06 25.37 9.13
C LEU A 109 -12.73 24.12 8.55
N ARG A 110 -13.93 24.27 7.97
CA ARG A 110 -14.61 23.18 7.24
C ARG A 110 -13.76 22.68 6.06
N GLN A 111 -13.29 23.57 5.19
CA GLN A 111 -12.52 23.20 4.00
C GLN A 111 -11.19 22.52 4.35
N SER A 112 -10.44 23.06 5.30
CA SER A 112 -9.12 22.58 5.69
C SER A 112 -9.17 21.30 6.54
N SER A 113 -10.30 21.01 7.20
CA SER A 113 -10.55 19.73 7.86
C SER A 113 -10.94 18.57 6.94
N GLU A 114 -11.27 18.84 5.67
CA GLU A 114 -11.77 17.82 4.74
C GLU A 114 -10.85 16.61 4.56
N PRO A 115 -9.51 16.74 4.50
CA PRO A 115 -8.62 15.58 4.42
C PRO A 115 -8.74 14.62 5.61
N LEU A 116 -8.94 15.14 6.83
CA LEU A 116 -9.18 14.31 8.02
C LEU A 116 -10.46 13.50 7.82
N PHE A 117 -11.56 14.18 7.48
CA PHE A 117 -12.85 13.51 7.33
C PHE A 117 -12.86 12.48 6.22
N GLN A 118 -12.30 12.79 5.05
CA GLN A 118 -12.20 11.84 3.95
C GLN A 118 -11.41 10.60 4.32
N ARG A 119 -10.28 10.75 5.02
CA ARG A 119 -9.51 9.61 5.55
C ARG A 119 -10.34 8.78 6.53
N GLN A 120 -10.93 9.42 7.54
CA GLN A 120 -11.71 8.72 8.57
C GLN A 120 -12.94 8.00 8.03
N LEU A 121 -13.60 8.57 7.01
CA LEU A 121 -14.69 7.93 6.28
C LEU A 121 -14.18 6.74 5.48
N ALA A 122 -13.08 6.89 4.72
CA ALA A 122 -12.49 5.82 3.93
C ALA A 122 -12.07 4.61 4.79
N VAL A 123 -11.54 4.84 5.99
CA VAL A 123 -11.17 3.78 6.94
C VAL A 123 -12.39 2.97 7.37
N ASN A 124 -13.47 3.63 7.81
CA ASN A 124 -14.68 2.92 8.25
C ASN A 124 -15.45 2.28 7.09
N GLU A 125 -15.54 2.96 5.94
CA GLU A 125 -16.13 2.42 4.72
C GLU A 125 -15.45 1.11 4.31
N CYS A 126 -14.11 1.08 4.32
CA CYS A 126 -13.32 -0.11 4.03
C CYS A 126 -13.57 -1.24 5.04
N ARG A 127 -13.89 -0.91 6.30
CA ARG A 127 -14.23 -1.89 7.34
C ARG A 127 -15.70 -2.29 7.35
N GLY A 128 -16.51 -1.75 6.43
CA GLY A 128 -17.96 -1.96 6.40
C GLY A 128 -18.70 -1.33 7.59
N LYS A 129 -18.12 -0.30 8.22
CA LYS A 129 -18.71 0.42 9.36
C LYS A 129 -19.26 1.79 8.90
N PRO A 130 -20.39 2.25 9.47
CA PRO A 130 -20.92 3.58 9.17
C PRO A 130 -20.11 4.68 9.88
N GLY A 131 -20.22 5.91 9.37
CA GLY A 131 -19.63 7.10 10.00
C GLY A 131 -18.10 7.14 9.95
N ARG A 132 -17.51 8.08 10.69
CA ARG A 132 -16.07 8.32 10.73
C ARG A 132 -15.34 7.40 11.70
N PHE A 133 -14.14 6.97 11.33
CA PHE A 133 -13.22 6.32 12.25
C PHE A 133 -12.52 7.35 13.15
N THR A 134 -12.57 7.17 14.47
CA THR A 134 -11.94 8.08 15.45
C THR A 134 -10.98 7.39 16.42
N GLY A 135 -10.71 6.10 16.21
CA GLY A 135 -9.79 5.31 17.04
C GLY A 135 -8.35 5.32 16.53
N HIS A 136 -7.54 4.40 17.06
CA HIS A 136 -6.17 4.15 16.59
C HIS A 136 -6.08 2.80 15.89
N PHE A 137 -5.17 2.67 14.91
CA PHE A 137 -5.02 1.45 14.13
C PHE A 137 -4.51 0.28 14.99
N ARG A 138 -3.59 0.55 15.93
CA ARG A 138 -3.10 -0.43 16.93
C ARG A 138 -4.18 -1.10 17.78
N ASP A 139 -5.36 -0.47 17.90
CA ASP A 139 -6.48 -0.98 18.68
C ASP A 139 -7.47 -1.79 17.82
N LEU A 140 -7.18 -1.97 16.52
CA LEU A 140 -8.00 -2.74 15.59
C LEU A 140 -7.75 -4.24 15.73
N ALA A 141 -8.79 -5.03 15.46
CA ALA A 141 -8.64 -6.47 15.34
C ALA A 141 -7.74 -6.81 14.12
N PRO A 142 -6.97 -7.90 14.17
CA PRO A 142 -6.10 -8.33 13.06
C PRO A 142 -6.81 -8.41 11.70
N ALA A 143 -8.05 -8.90 11.66
CA ALA A 143 -8.83 -8.95 10.43
C ALA A 143 -9.18 -7.57 9.87
N ASP A 144 -9.44 -6.58 10.73
CA ASP A 144 -9.68 -5.20 10.30
C ASP A 144 -8.41 -4.54 9.74
N LEU A 145 -7.24 -4.84 10.31
CA LEU A 145 -5.95 -4.36 9.78
C LEU A 145 -5.71 -4.90 8.35
N VAL A 146 -5.93 -6.20 8.14
CA VAL A 146 -5.76 -6.83 6.82
C VAL A 146 -6.74 -6.25 5.79
N LYS A 147 -8.01 -6.03 6.16
CA LYS A 147 -9.01 -5.37 5.28
C LYS A 147 -8.56 -3.96 4.87
N LEU A 148 -7.97 -3.21 5.80
CA LEU A 148 -7.51 -1.83 5.53
C LEU A 148 -6.37 -1.75 4.51
N LEU A 149 -5.67 -2.83 4.20
CA LEU A 149 -4.73 -2.86 3.07
C LEU A 149 -5.42 -2.55 1.72
N TYR A 150 -6.73 -2.80 1.61
CA TYR A 150 -7.56 -2.46 0.45
C TYR A 150 -8.17 -1.05 0.50
N CYS A 151 -7.83 -0.23 1.51
CA CYS A 151 -8.40 1.10 1.66
C CYS A 151 -8.03 1.99 0.45
N ARG A 152 -9.01 2.74 -0.05
CA ARG A 152 -8.80 3.72 -1.14
C ARG A 152 -7.83 4.84 -0.74
N ASP A 153 -7.78 5.17 0.55
CA ASP A 153 -6.75 6.03 1.12
C ASP A 153 -5.49 5.17 1.33
N ARG A 154 -4.51 5.35 0.43
CA ARG A 154 -3.28 4.56 0.46
C ARG A 154 -2.42 4.82 1.68
N ASP A 155 -2.55 5.98 2.31
CA ASP A 155 -1.79 6.28 3.51
C ASP A 155 -2.44 5.65 4.75
N ALA A 156 -3.76 5.43 4.74
CA ALA A 156 -4.43 4.54 5.70
C ALA A 156 -4.01 3.08 5.48
N ALA A 157 -3.96 2.60 4.23
CA ALA A 157 -3.43 1.26 3.93
C ALA A 157 -1.98 1.09 4.44
N ASN A 158 -1.13 2.12 4.27
CA ASN A 158 0.24 2.13 4.79
C ASN A 158 0.31 2.13 6.32
N GLU A 159 -0.61 2.80 7.01
CA GLU A 159 -0.68 2.76 8.49
C GLU A 159 -1.08 1.36 8.97
N ALA A 160 -2.07 0.73 8.35
CA ALA A 160 -2.43 -0.66 8.65
C ALA A 160 -1.29 -1.65 8.38
N HIS A 161 -0.58 -1.46 7.26
CA HIS A 161 0.66 -2.16 6.96
C HIS A 161 1.69 -2.03 8.10
N THR A 162 1.93 -0.81 8.58
CA THR A 162 2.87 -0.55 9.67
C THR A 162 2.47 -1.30 10.94
N GLU A 163 1.19 -1.28 11.31
CA GLU A 163 0.70 -2.01 12.49
C GLU A 163 0.82 -3.53 12.32
N ILE A 164 0.57 -4.07 11.12
CA ILE A 164 0.80 -5.49 10.83
C ILE A 164 2.28 -5.85 11.02
N ASP A 165 3.19 -5.01 10.52
CA ASP A 165 4.63 -5.22 10.64
C ASP A 165 5.11 -5.22 12.10
N THR A 166 4.59 -4.31 12.94
CA THR A 166 4.88 -4.31 14.39
C THR A 166 4.40 -5.57 15.12
N HIS A 167 3.55 -6.37 14.47
CA HIS A 167 3.00 -7.61 15.00
C HIS A 167 3.44 -8.85 14.20
N ALA A 168 4.41 -8.73 13.30
CA ALA A 168 4.86 -9.80 12.42
C ALA A 168 5.21 -11.09 13.20
N SER A 169 5.89 -10.95 14.35
CA SER A 169 6.30 -12.08 15.20
C SER A 169 5.15 -12.97 15.71
N GLN A 170 3.90 -12.51 15.62
CA GLN A 170 2.72 -13.33 15.94
C GLN A 170 2.44 -14.40 14.87
N ARG A 171 2.89 -14.20 13.63
CA ARG A 171 2.74 -15.12 12.49
C ARG A 171 1.29 -15.54 12.20
N ILE A 172 0.33 -14.72 12.59
CA ILE A 172 -1.11 -14.95 12.38
C ILE A 172 -1.60 -14.44 11.01
N PHE A 173 -0.79 -13.63 10.32
CA PHE A 173 -1.21 -12.94 9.09
C PHE A 173 -0.89 -13.72 7.81
N SER A 174 0.08 -14.64 7.84
CA SER A 174 0.65 -15.33 6.67
C SER A 174 -0.43 -15.86 5.69
N PRO A 175 -1.44 -16.64 6.10
CA PRO A 175 -2.47 -17.13 5.18
C PRO A 175 -3.26 -16.02 4.48
N ALA A 176 -3.60 -14.95 5.20
CA ALA A 176 -4.35 -13.83 4.66
C ALA A 176 -3.50 -12.98 3.70
N LEU A 177 -2.23 -12.74 4.04
CA LEU A 177 -1.30 -12.02 3.16
C LEU A 177 -1.08 -12.76 1.83
N VAL A 178 -0.92 -14.09 1.87
CA VAL A 178 -0.86 -14.93 0.66
C VAL A 178 -2.16 -14.84 -0.15
N ALA A 179 -3.31 -14.84 0.51
CA ALA A 179 -4.61 -14.69 -0.16
C ALA A 179 -4.75 -13.33 -0.88
N ILE A 180 -4.20 -12.24 -0.32
CA ILE A 180 -4.18 -10.92 -0.99
C ILE A 180 -3.33 -10.95 -2.27
N LEU A 181 -2.16 -11.59 -2.26
CA LEU A 181 -1.34 -11.74 -3.47
C LEU A 181 -2.07 -12.51 -4.58
N ASN A 182 -2.86 -13.51 -4.19
CA ASN A 182 -3.69 -14.30 -5.10
C ASN A 182 -5.00 -13.63 -5.51
N ASP A 183 -5.38 -12.50 -4.88
CA ASP A 183 -6.63 -11.84 -5.23
C ASP A 183 -6.60 -11.28 -6.66
N ARG A 184 -7.68 -11.55 -7.39
CA ARG A 184 -7.93 -11.03 -8.75
C ARG A 184 -9.26 -10.29 -8.83
N ARG A 185 -9.97 -10.14 -7.71
CA ARG A 185 -11.39 -9.77 -7.67
C ARG A 185 -11.62 -8.40 -7.07
N HIS A 186 -10.96 -8.05 -5.98
CA HIS A 186 -11.22 -6.76 -5.32
C HIS A 186 -10.74 -5.60 -6.21
N PRO A 187 -11.52 -4.51 -6.37
CA PRO A 187 -11.13 -3.37 -7.21
C PRO A 187 -9.83 -2.70 -6.74
N ASN A 188 -9.65 -2.53 -5.43
CA ASN A 188 -8.45 -1.91 -4.84
C ASN A 188 -7.28 -2.89 -4.58
N ARG A 189 -7.30 -4.10 -5.14
CA ARG A 189 -6.32 -5.16 -4.82
C ARG A 189 -4.85 -4.75 -5.00
N ARG A 190 -4.55 -3.86 -5.97
CA ARG A 190 -3.17 -3.46 -6.27
C ARG A 190 -2.49 -2.73 -5.11
N SER A 191 -3.24 -1.89 -4.39
CA SER A 191 -2.72 -1.25 -3.18
C SER A 191 -2.43 -2.28 -2.08
N ALA A 192 -3.34 -3.23 -1.87
CA ALA A 192 -3.17 -4.27 -0.85
C ALA A 192 -2.00 -5.19 -1.17
N GLN A 193 -1.91 -5.64 -2.43
CA GLN A 193 -0.79 -6.45 -2.93
C GLN A 193 0.54 -5.74 -2.78
N TRP A 194 0.61 -4.44 -3.08
CA TRP A 194 1.82 -3.64 -2.87
C TRP A 194 2.24 -3.65 -1.40
N CYS A 195 1.31 -3.44 -0.47
CA CYS A 195 1.59 -3.51 0.97
C CYS A 195 2.08 -4.90 1.38
N VAL A 196 1.47 -5.98 0.88
CA VAL A 196 1.92 -7.34 1.21
C VAL A 196 3.33 -7.62 0.72
N LEU A 197 3.66 -7.16 -0.49
CA LEU A 197 5.00 -7.31 -1.03
C LEU A 197 6.05 -6.59 -0.17
N ASP A 198 5.71 -5.42 0.37
CA ASP A 198 6.57 -4.68 1.32
C ASP A 198 6.78 -5.47 2.62
N LEU A 199 5.73 -6.05 3.21
CA LEU A 199 5.85 -6.96 4.37
C LEU A 199 6.74 -8.18 4.06
N PHE A 200 6.60 -8.75 2.86
CA PHE A 200 7.32 -9.96 2.45
C PHE A 200 8.78 -9.74 2.05
N GLU A 201 9.29 -8.51 2.16
CA GLU A 201 10.74 -8.27 2.17
C GLU A 201 11.46 -9.01 3.30
N ASP A 202 10.77 -9.31 4.41
CA ASP A 202 11.25 -10.16 5.50
C ASP A 202 10.30 -11.36 5.74
N LEU A 203 10.17 -12.21 4.72
CA LEU A 203 9.27 -13.36 4.72
C LEU A 203 9.33 -14.26 5.99
N PRO A 204 10.51 -14.57 6.58
CA PRO A 204 10.61 -15.38 7.82
C PRO A 204 9.93 -14.77 9.05
N SER A 205 9.69 -13.46 9.06
CA SER A 205 8.96 -12.80 10.14
C SER A 205 7.47 -13.13 10.09
N TYR A 206 6.93 -13.50 8.93
CA TYR A 206 5.49 -13.76 8.73
C TYR A 206 5.16 -15.25 8.66
N CYS A 207 6.00 -16.03 7.99
CA CYS A 207 5.76 -17.45 7.75
C CYS A 207 6.18 -18.32 8.94
N GLN A 208 5.41 -19.36 9.24
CA GLN A 208 5.73 -20.29 10.32
C GLN A 208 6.77 -21.34 9.94
N ASN A 209 6.83 -21.69 8.66
CA ASN A 209 7.64 -22.79 8.12
C ASN A 209 7.91 -22.59 6.62
N ASP A 210 8.81 -23.41 6.07
CA ASP A 210 9.22 -23.34 4.67
C ASP A 210 8.06 -23.53 3.67
N ALA A 211 7.04 -24.34 4.01
CA ALA A 211 5.90 -24.56 3.12
C ALA A 211 5.05 -23.29 2.94
N GLU A 212 4.93 -22.48 4.00
CA GLU A 212 4.29 -21.15 3.92
C GLU A 212 5.15 -20.17 3.12
N GLU A 213 6.47 -20.17 3.32
CA GLU A 213 7.38 -19.32 2.56
C GLU A 213 7.29 -19.64 1.05
N GLU A 214 7.30 -20.93 0.69
CA GLU A 214 7.10 -21.36 -0.69
C GLU A 214 5.73 -20.96 -1.25
N ALA A 215 4.67 -21.01 -0.44
CA ALA A 215 3.34 -20.58 -0.86
C ALA A 215 3.31 -19.08 -1.16
N ALA A 216 3.98 -18.26 -0.34
CA ALA A 216 4.13 -16.83 -0.57
C ALA A 216 4.93 -16.54 -1.85
N VAL A 217 6.06 -17.24 -2.06
CA VAL A 217 6.84 -17.10 -3.29
C VAL A 217 6.03 -17.50 -4.53
N ARG A 218 5.28 -18.60 -4.47
CA ARG A 218 4.38 -19.01 -5.57
C ARG A 218 3.33 -17.95 -5.85
N ALA A 219 2.74 -17.34 -4.82
CA ALA A 219 1.77 -16.27 -4.99
C ALA A 219 2.39 -15.01 -5.64
N MET A 220 3.64 -14.65 -5.28
CA MET A 220 4.38 -13.56 -5.93
C MET A 220 4.70 -13.86 -7.40
N ARG A 221 5.12 -15.09 -7.70
CA ARG A 221 5.31 -15.55 -9.09
C ARG A 221 4.00 -15.42 -9.88
N ASP A 222 2.90 -15.97 -9.37
CA ASP A 222 1.61 -15.99 -10.07
C ASP A 222 1.07 -14.56 -10.26
N LEU A 223 1.38 -13.65 -9.34
CA LEU A 223 1.11 -12.21 -9.48
C LEU A 223 1.87 -11.59 -10.67
N ILE A 224 3.15 -11.92 -10.85
CA ILE A 224 3.96 -11.48 -12.00
C ILE A 224 3.47 -12.14 -13.29
N TRP A 225 3.25 -13.46 -13.26
CA TRP A 225 2.94 -14.28 -14.42
C TRP A 225 1.66 -13.83 -15.14
N ASP A 226 0.60 -13.58 -14.36
CA ASP A 226 -0.73 -13.21 -14.85
C ASP A 226 -0.98 -11.68 -14.84
N ALA A 227 0.05 -10.85 -14.75
CA ALA A 227 -0.11 -9.40 -14.62
C ALA A 227 -0.85 -8.77 -15.81
N GLU A 228 -1.96 -8.07 -15.54
CA GLU A 228 -2.73 -7.32 -16.56
C GLU A 228 -2.35 -5.83 -16.62
N ASP A 229 -1.72 -5.33 -15.56
CA ASP A 229 -1.41 -3.93 -15.29
C ASP A 229 -0.25 -3.84 -14.29
N ASP A 230 0.35 -2.66 -14.14
CA ASP A 230 1.31 -2.36 -13.07
C ASP A 230 0.85 -1.20 -12.18
N TYR A 231 -0.45 -1.14 -11.89
CA TYR A 231 -0.98 -0.08 -11.04
C TYR A 231 -0.32 -0.10 -9.66
N ALA A 232 -0.09 1.09 -9.11
CA ALA A 232 0.72 1.31 -7.91
C ALA A 232 2.15 0.75 -7.96
N ARG A 233 2.66 0.35 -9.14
CA ARG A 233 3.96 -0.32 -9.30
C ARG A 233 4.02 -1.65 -8.55
N THR A 234 2.87 -2.32 -8.42
CA THR A 234 2.74 -3.57 -7.66
C THR A 234 3.51 -4.72 -8.31
N ILE A 235 3.45 -4.86 -9.64
CA ILE A 235 4.12 -5.96 -10.32
C ILE A 235 5.62 -5.71 -10.35
N TYR A 236 6.03 -4.46 -10.58
CA TYR A 236 7.40 -4.03 -10.36
C TYR A 236 7.93 -4.41 -8.97
N LYS A 237 7.20 -4.05 -7.90
CA LYS A 237 7.57 -4.37 -6.52
C LYS A 237 7.73 -5.87 -6.31
N ALA A 238 6.91 -6.71 -6.93
CA ALA A 238 7.04 -8.17 -6.81
C ALA A 238 8.37 -8.68 -7.38
N GLY A 239 8.82 -8.14 -8.52
CA GLY A 239 10.13 -8.44 -9.09
C GLY A 239 11.27 -8.01 -8.17
N VAL A 240 11.18 -6.82 -7.59
CA VAL A 240 12.16 -6.30 -6.62
C VAL A 240 12.23 -7.17 -5.37
N VAL A 241 11.10 -7.59 -4.79
CA VAL A 241 11.10 -8.44 -3.58
C VAL A 241 11.72 -9.80 -3.88
N LEU A 242 11.32 -10.46 -4.97
CA LEU A 242 11.90 -11.74 -5.35
C LEU A 242 13.40 -11.63 -5.65
N GLY A 243 13.82 -10.57 -6.34
CA GLY A 243 15.19 -10.41 -6.78
C GLY A 243 16.15 -9.87 -5.71
N GLY A 244 15.70 -8.90 -4.92
CA GLY A 244 16.51 -8.18 -3.94
C GLY A 244 16.42 -8.71 -2.52
N HIS A 245 15.28 -9.32 -2.13
CA HIS A 245 15.05 -9.74 -0.75
C HIS A 245 15.00 -11.27 -0.60
N LEU A 246 14.56 -11.99 -1.64
CA LEU A 246 14.49 -13.45 -1.65
C LEU A 246 15.39 -14.15 -2.69
N PRO A 247 16.57 -13.60 -3.09
CA PRO A 247 17.35 -14.16 -4.19
C PRO A 247 17.80 -15.61 -3.91
N HIS A 248 18.13 -15.92 -2.66
CA HIS A 248 18.70 -17.20 -2.22
C HIS A 248 17.68 -18.33 -2.03
N LYS A 249 16.44 -18.00 -1.65
CA LYS A 249 15.46 -19.01 -1.25
C LYS A 249 14.77 -19.61 -2.46
N HIS A 250 14.23 -18.76 -3.34
CA HIS A 250 13.54 -19.18 -4.57
C HIS A 250 13.45 -18.08 -5.64
N GLY A 251 13.77 -16.82 -5.31
CA GLY A 251 13.47 -15.65 -6.14
C GLY A 251 14.18 -15.66 -7.49
N GLY A 252 15.48 -15.98 -7.53
CA GLY A 252 16.24 -16.08 -8.80
C GLY A 252 15.64 -17.08 -9.79
N PRO A 253 15.47 -18.36 -9.41
CA PRO A 253 14.82 -19.37 -10.26
C PRO A 253 13.42 -18.96 -10.73
N VAL A 254 12.61 -18.38 -9.84
CA VAL A 254 11.26 -17.91 -10.16
C VAL A 254 11.27 -16.77 -11.18
N LEU A 255 12.17 -15.80 -11.04
CA LEU A 255 12.27 -14.69 -11.98
C LEU A 255 12.75 -15.15 -13.36
N LEU A 256 13.65 -16.14 -13.42
CA LEU A 256 14.06 -16.78 -14.68
C LEU A 256 12.86 -17.48 -15.36
N GLU A 257 12.01 -18.16 -14.58
CA GLU A 257 10.75 -18.73 -15.10
C GLU A 257 9.86 -17.62 -15.67
N CYS A 258 9.66 -16.52 -14.93
CA CYS A 258 8.81 -15.40 -15.31
C CYS A 258 9.26 -14.64 -16.57
N LEU A 259 10.47 -14.85 -17.10
CA LEU A 259 10.84 -14.35 -18.43
C LEU A 259 9.98 -14.94 -19.55
N ASN A 260 9.32 -16.08 -19.29
CA ASN A 260 8.39 -16.72 -20.23
C ASN A 260 6.91 -16.39 -19.93
N ALA A 261 6.64 -15.47 -19.00
CA ALA A 261 5.28 -15.10 -18.64
C ALA A 261 4.51 -14.57 -19.86
N PRO A 262 3.21 -14.90 -20.00
CA PRO A 262 2.37 -14.33 -21.06
C PRO A 262 2.24 -12.81 -20.92
N SER A 263 2.28 -12.32 -19.67
CA SER A 263 2.23 -10.89 -19.38
C SER A 263 3.53 -10.17 -19.75
N LYS A 264 3.44 -9.16 -20.61
CA LYS A 264 4.56 -8.25 -20.88
C LYS A 264 4.95 -7.40 -19.66
N VAL A 265 3.98 -7.05 -18.80
CA VAL A 265 4.25 -6.35 -17.53
C VAL A 265 5.00 -7.27 -16.57
N GLY A 266 4.59 -8.55 -16.52
CA GLY A 266 5.29 -9.59 -15.78
C GLY A 266 6.74 -9.77 -16.24
N ARG A 267 6.95 -9.93 -17.56
CA ARG A 267 8.30 -10.06 -18.14
C ARG A 267 9.17 -8.83 -17.88
N ARG A 268 8.62 -7.60 -17.98
CA ARG A 268 9.33 -6.36 -17.61
C ARG A 268 9.86 -6.43 -16.18
N SER A 269 8.98 -6.78 -15.23
CA SER A 269 9.34 -6.90 -13.82
C SER A 269 10.36 -8.01 -13.57
N ALA A 270 10.25 -9.15 -14.26
CA ALA A 270 11.21 -10.25 -14.18
C ALA A 270 12.61 -9.84 -14.66
N ILE A 271 12.70 -9.18 -15.82
CA ILE A 271 13.96 -8.64 -16.37
C ILE A 271 14.63 -7.72 -15.35
N HIS A 272 13.87 -6.79 -14.76
CA HIS A 272 14.39 -5.89 -13.73
C HIS A 272 14.80 -6.65 -12.45
N GLY A 273 13.96 -7.53 -11.92
CA GLY A 273 14.25 -8.28 -10.70
C GLY A 273 15.52 -9.13 -10.81
N LEU A 274 15.83 -9.68 -11.99
CA LEU A 274 17.05 -10.44 -12.23
C LEU A 274 18.33 -9.61 -12.12
N PHE A 275 18.27 -8.29 -12.33
CA PHE A 275 19.38 -7.40 -12.01
C PHE A 275 19.69 -7.47 -10.51
N HIS A 276 18.68 -7.37 -9.65
CA HIS A 276 18.88 -7.48 -8.20
C HIS A 276 19.36 -8.86 -7.77
N VAL A 277 18.94 -9.93 -8.45
CA VAL A 277 19.43 -11.29 -8.14
C VAL A 277 20.95 -11.36 -8.22
N VAL A 278 21.57 -10.78 -9.26
CA VAL A 278 23.03 -10.87 -9.44
C VAL A 278 23.82 -10.00 -8.48
N GLU A 279 23.20 -8.97 -7.88
CA GLU A 279 23.81 -8.16 -6.81
C GLU A 279 24.05 -9.02 -5.56
N TRP A 280 23.10 -9.91 -5.24
CA TRP A 280 23.15 -10.76 -4.05
C TRP A 280 23.72 -12.16 -4.33
N LEU A 281 23.59 -12.66 -5.56
CA LEU A 281 24.06 -13.97 -6.00
C LEU A 281 24.92 -13.87 -7.26
N PRO A 282 26.19 -13.45 -7.13
CA PRO A 282 27.12 -13.36 -8.27
C PRO A 282 27.30 -14.67 -9.02
N ASP A 283 27.13 -15.82 -8.35
CA ASP A 283 27.25 -17.16 -8.95
C ASP A 283 26.15 -17.41 -10.02
N LEU A 284 25.00 -16.76 -9.91
CA LEU A 284 23.93 -16.86 -10.91
C LEU A 284 24.15 -15.92 -12.11
N LYS A 285 25.14 -15.03 -12.06
CA LYS A 285 25.40 -14.00 -13.10
C LYS A 285 25.42 -14.57 -14.51
N GLN A 286 26.13 -15.68 -14.73
CA GLN A 286 26.23 -16.27 -16.07
C GLN A 286 24.89 -16.83 -16.57
N GLY A 287 24.12 -17.50 -15.70
CA GLY A 287 22.79 -18.00 -16.05
C GLY A 287 21.83 -16.86 -16.39
N VAL A 288 21.84 -15.80 -15.59
CA VAL A 288 21.03 -14.59 -15.82
C VAL A 288 21.42 -13.90 -17.12
N LEU A 289 22.72 -13.70 -17.40
CA LEU A 289 23.18 -13.07 -18.63
C LEU A 289 22.76 -13.86 -19.88
N LEU A 290 22.84 -15.19 -19.83
CA LEU A 290 22.38 -16.03 -20.94
C LEU A 290 20.88 -15.87 -21.18
N ALA A 291 20.06 -15.93 -20.12
CA ALA A 291 18.62 -15.78 -20.23
C ALA A 291 18.21 -14.39 -20.74
N LEU A 292 18.84 -13.30 -20.26
CA LEU A 292 18.54 -11.95 -20.74
C LEU A 292 18.96 -11.74 -22.20
N ARG A 293 20.05 -12.37 -22.65
CA ARG A 293 20.47 -12.33 -24.06
C ARG A 293 19.45 -13.05 -24.96
N GLU A 294 18.95 -14.20 -24.53
CA GLU A 294 17.87 -14.92 -25.23
C GLU A 294 16.60 -14.06 -25.32
N VAL A 295 16.15 -13.46 -24.21
CA VAL A 295 15.01 -12.52 -24.20
C VAL A 295 15.27 -11.33 -25.12
N SER A 296 16.50 -10.82 -25.20
CA SER A 296 16.85 -9.71 -26.09
C SER A 296 16.72 -10.03 -27.58
N GLU A 297 16.73 -11.31 -27.94
CA GLU A 297 16.56 -11.79 -29.31
C GLU A 297 15.09 -12.18 -29.59
N GLU A 298 14.42 -12.80 -28.62
CA GLU A 298 13.18 -13.54 -28.86
C GLU A 298 11.90 -12.91 -28.27
N ASP A 299 11.97 -11.97 -27.31
CA ASP A 299 10.76 -11.42 -26.70
C ASP A 299 9.85 -10.81 -27.76
N ALA A 300 8.54 -11.07 -27.70
CA ALA A 300 7.56 -10.55 -28.64
C ALA A 300 7.55 -9.01 -28.69
N GLU A 301 7.80 -8.35 -27.55
CA GLU A 301 7.77 -6.90 -27.42
C GLU A 301 9.15 -6.29 -27.74
N PRO A 302 9.29 -5.48 -28.81
CA PRO A 302 10.58 -4.88 -29.17
C PRO A 302 11.22 -4.05 -28.05
N ILE A 303 10.38 -3.40 -27.22
CA ILE A 303 10.83 -2.59 -26.09
C ILE A 303 11.44 -3.46 -24.97
N LEU A 304 10.94 -4.69 -24.78
CA LEU A 304 11.48 -5.63 -23.79
C LEU A 304 12.76 -6.30 -24.29
N ARG A 305 12.85 -6.58 -25.60
CA ARG A 305 14.11 -7.02 -26.22
C ARG A 305 15.25 -6.04 -25.93
N GLU A 306 15.00 -4.76 -26.18
CA GLU A 306 15.97 -3.70 -25.91
C GLU A 306 16.27 -3.58 -24.41
N PHE A 307 15.24 -3.63 -23.55
CA PHE A 307 15.44 -3.55 -22.10
C PHE A 307 16.29 -4.71 -21.56
N ALA A 308 16.02 -5.94 -21.98
CA ALA A 308 16.81 -7.11 -21.61
C ALA A 308 18.27 -7.01 -22.10
N ARG A 309 18.49 -6.49 -23.31
CA ARG A 309 19.83 -6.22 -23.85
C ARG A 309 20.60 -5.24 -22.96
N GLN A 310 19.97 -4.15 -22.55
CA GLN A 310 20.59 -3.13 -21.70
C GLN A 310 20.88 -3.66 -20.29
N MET A 311 19.92 -4.38 -19.69
CA MET A 311 20.16 -5.05 -18.40
C MET A 311 21.33 -6.02 -18.46
N ALA A 312 21.45 -6.82 -19.52
CA ALA A 312 22.59 -7.73 -19.68
C ALA A 312 23.94 -6.98 -19.74
N ILE A 313 23.98 -5.83 -20.43
CA ILE A 313 25.17 -4.98 -20.49
C ILE A 313 25.52 -4.42 -19.09
N ASP A 314 24.52 -3.92 -18.36
CA ASP A 314 24.71 -3.34 -17.02
C ASP A 314 25.22 -4.40 -16.02
N ILE A 315 24.63 -5.60 -16.03
CA ILE A 315 25.08 -6.74 -15.22
C ILE A 315 26.51 -7.15 -15.57
N GLU A 316 26.85 -7.19 -16.87
CA GLU A 316 28.19 -7.55 -17.33
C GLU A 316 29.23 -6.54 -16.84
N ALA A 317 28.92 -5.24 -16.95
CA ALA A 317 29.75 -4.13 -16.48
C ALA A 317 29.91 -4.08 -14.95
N GLY A 318 28.99 -4.67 -14.19
CA GLY A 318 29.03 -4.71 -12.72
C GLY A 318 28.74 -3.36 -12.07
N GLY A 319 27.92 -2.54 -12.73
CA GLY A 319 27.41 -1.28 -12.17
C GLY A 319 26.41 -1.52 -11.04
N VAL A 320 26.20 -0.51 -10.21
CA VAL A 320 25.14 -0.46 -9.17
C VAL A 320 23.85 0.18 -9.67
N ASP A 321 23.94 0.97 -10.73
CA ASP A 321 22.79 1.57 -11.40
C ASP A 321 22.48 0.76 -12.66
N HIS A 322 21.19 0.58 -12.92
CA HIS A 322 20.69 -0.07 -14.13
C HIS A 322 19.84 0.90 -14.94
N HIS A 323 19.66 0.61 -16.23
CA HIS A 323 18.74 1.36 -17.08
C HIS A 323 17.32 1.43 -16.48
N PRO A 324 16.62 2.58 -16.65
CA PRO A 324 15.26 2.72 -16.17
C PRO A 324 14.33 1.76 -16.91
N GLU A 325 13.29 1.27 -16.22
CA GLU A 325 12.29 0.43 -16.86
C GLU A 325 11.55 1.16 -17.98
N PRO A 326 11.26 0.47 -19.08
CA PRO A 326 10.45 1.02 -20.14
C PRO A 326 8.98 1.19 -19.71
N VAL A 327 8.35 2.26 -20.20
CA VAL A 327 6.90 2.49 -20.09
C VAL A 327 6.25 2.04 -21.38
N PHE A 328 5.23 1.18 -21.30
CA PHE A 328 4.48 0.77 -22.48
C PHE A 328 3.59 1.91 -22.99
N PRO A 329 3.33 2.01 -24.31
CA PRO A 329 2.53 3.09 -24.87
C PRO A 329 1.14 3.29 -24.23
N GLU A 330 0.50 2.22 -23.77
CA GLU A 330 -0.80 2.27 -23.10
C GLU A 330 -0.75 2.68 -21.62
N GLU A 331 0.43 2.77 -21.02
CA GLU A 331 0.65 3.22 -19.63
C GLU A 331 0.94 4.73 -19.53
N ALA A 332 1.15 5.41 -20.67
CA ALA A 332 1.66 6.78 -20.78
C ALA A 332 0.58 7.88 -20.78
#